data_AF-A0AAD8DSF1-F1
#
_entry.id   AF-A0AAD8DSF1-F1
#
_cell.length_a   1.000
_cell.length_b   1.000
_cell.length_c   1.000
_cell.angle_alpha   90.00
_cell.angle_beta   90.00
_cell.angle_gamma   90.00
#
_symmetry.space_group_name_H-M   'P 1'
#
loop_
_entity.id
_entity.type
_entity.pdbx_description
1 polymer ?
#
loop_
_entity_poly.entity_id
_entity_poly.type
_entity_poly.pdbx_seq_one_letter_code
_entity_poly.pdbx_strand_id
1 'polypeptide(L)'
;MSKFTCLVLCVVAASLSSFYVRAHTPTFRDSLQPLIEACSEEYPGVTSDMVNQAAKEGNPNIIHPCFNGCVFKKAGFINEKGEYDTNSALTNLRKLVTHEEQYRKLAEIARQCTSVKDTVTDGEAGCERGARISACFLQQKDNVSL
;
A
#
# COMPACT_ATOMS: atom_id res chain seq x y z
N MET A 1 -37.83 -21.23 41.59
CA MET A 1 -36.49 -20.64 41.40
C MET A 1 -36.06 -20.71 39.93
N SER A 2 -36.78 -20.02 39.03
CA SER A 2 -36.61 -20.18 37.55
C SER A 2 -36.37 -18.84 36.82
N LYS A 3 -36.59 -17.70 37.48
CA LYS A 3 -36.51 -16.37 36.84
C LYS A 3 -35.10 -15.76 36.81
N PHE A 4 -34.24 -16.12 37.77
CA PHE A 4 -32.87 -15.59 37.85
C PHE A 4 -31.89 -16.31 36.92
N THR A 5 -32.13 -17.57 36.62
CA THR A 5 -31.26 -18.38 35.74
C THR A 5 -31.30 -17.92 34.28
N CYS A 6 -32.43 -17.37 33.84
CA CYS A 6 -32.61 -16.87 32.46
C CYS A 6 -31.87 -15.53 32.25
N LEU A 7 -31.87 -14.65 33.26
CA LEU A 7 -31.20 -13.35 33.20
C LEU A 7 -29.68 -13.47 33.13
N VAL A 8 -29.10 -14.43 33.85
CA VAL A 8 -27.64 -14.65 33.85
C VAL A 8 -27.17 -15.18 32.48
N LEU A 9 -27.98 -15.98 31.78
CA LEU A 9 -27.62 -16.51 30.45
C LEU A 9 -27.63 -15.44 29.35
N CYS A 10 -28.56 -14.47 29.41
CA CYS A 10 -28.62 -13.38 28.43
C CYS A 10 -27.45 -12.39 28.54
N VAL A 11 -26.92 -12.15 29.75
CA VAL A 11 -25.79 -11.23 29.96
C VAL A 11 -24.47 -11.81 29.44
N VAL A 12 -24.31 -13.13 29.46
CA VAL A 12 -23.12 -13.81 28.89
C VAL A 12 -23.18 -13.83 27.36
N ALA A 13 -24.36 -14.01 26.75
CA ALA A 13 -24.52 -13.94 25.30
C ALA A 13 -24.29 -12.51 24.74
N ALA A 14 -24.71 -11.48 25.47
CA ALA A 14 -24.52 -10.08 25.07
C ALA A 14 -23.07 -9.56 25.27
N SER A 15 -22.29 -10.20 26.13
CA SER A 15 -20.87 -9.86 26.33
C SER A 15 -19.92 -10.58 25.35
N LEU A 16 -20.35 -11.71 24.77
CA LEU A 16 -19.58 -12.43 23.74
C LEU A 16 -19.77 -11.88 22.32
N SER A 17 -20.86 -11.15 22.04
CA SER A 17 -21.07 -10.49 20.74
C SER A 17 -20.15 -9.29 20.50
N SER A 18 -19.47 -8.78 21.53
CA SER A 18 -18.52 -7.67 21.44
C SER A 18 -17.08 -8.11 21.07
N PHE A 19 -16.80 -9.41 21.04
CA PHE A 19 -15.49 -9.97 20.68
C PHE A 19 -15.44 -10.58 19.27
N TYR A 20 -16.27 -10.11 18.34
CA TYR A 20 -15.84 -10.14 16.95
C TYR A 20 -14.66 -9.20 16.83
N VAL A 21 -13.45 -9.71 17.09
CA VAL A 21 -12.21 -9.11 16.64
C VAL A 21 -12.42 -8.78 15.18
N ARG A 22 -12.59 -7.50 14.86
CA ARG A 22 -12.67 -7.07 13.47
C ARG A 22 -11.32 -7.42 12.89
N ALA A 23 -11.27 -8.48 12.09
CA ALA A 23 -10.05 -8.88 11.40
C ALA A 23 -9.52 -7.63 10.66
N HIS A 24 -8.34 -7.16 11.07
CA HIS A 24 -7.72 -5.98 10.48
C HIS A 24 -7.36 -6.35 9.04
N THR A 25 -8.02 -5.72 8.07
CA THR A 25 -7.62 -5.86 6.66
C THR A 25 -6.38 -4.99 6.47
N PRO A 26 -5.23 -5.55 6.08
CA PRO A 26 -4.02 -4.77 5.89
C PRO A 26 -4.26 -3.66 4.86
N THR A 27 -3.74 -2.48 5.14
CA THR A 27 -3.72 -1.38 4.17
C THR A 27 -2.80 -1.74 3.00
N PHE A 28 -2.88 -0.99 1.89
CA PHE A 28 -1.94 -1.22 0.79
C PHE A 28 -0.49 -0.99 1.23
N ARG A 29 -0.31 0.01 2.08
CA ARG A 29 0.98 0.33 2.68
C ARG A 29 1.51 -0.82 3.55
N ASP A 30 0.65 -1.43 4.37
CA ASP A 30 1.04 -2.61 5.17
C ASP A 30 1.51 -3.75 4.27
N SER A 31 0.85 -3.96 3.13
CA SER A 31 1.25 -4.97 2.14
C SER A 31 2.60 -4.68 1.48
N LEU A 32 3.04 -3.42 1.44
CA LEU A 32 4.34 -3.02 0.90
C LEU A 32 5.47 -3.07 1.94
N GLN A 33 5.16 -3.25 3.23
CA GLN A 33 6.14 -3.18 4.32
C GLN A 33 7.39 -4.08 4.10
N PRO A 34 7.28 -5.34 3.65
CA PRO A 34 8.47 -6.17 3.38
C PRO A 34 9.35 -5.62 2.26
N LEU A 35 8.75 -4.94 1.28
CA LEU A 35 9.47 -4.33 0.16
C LEU A 35 10.14 -3.02 0.58
N ILE A 36 9.47 -2.25 1.43
CA ILE A 36 10.00 -1.04 2.07
C ILE A 36 11.25 -1.40 2.88
N GLU A 37 11.18 -2.45 3.70
CA GLU A 37 12.32 -2.94 4.49
C GLU A 37 13.49 -3.38 3.61
N ALA A 38 13.23 -4.18 2.59
CA ALA A 38 14.27 -4.60 1.64
C ALA A 38 14.92 -3.40 0.91
N CYS A 39 14.15 -2.36 0.59
CA CYS A 39 14.69 -1.15 -0.03
C CYS A 39 15.43 -0.25 0.97
N SER A 40 15.09 -0.28 2.26
CA SER A 40 15.83 0.47 3.28
C SER A 40 17.26 -0.04 3.45
N GLU A 41 17.52 -1.33 3.19
CA GLU A 41 18.88 -1.88 3.16
C GLU A 41 19.72 -1.30 2.00
N GLU A 42 19.10 -1.08 0.84
CA GLU A 42 19.74 -0.49 -0.34
C GLU A 42 19.89 1.04 -0.21
N TYR A 43 19.02 1.69 0.57
CA TYR A 43 18.98 3.13 0.76
C TYR A 43 18.89 3.48 2.27
N PRO A 44 19.97 3.30 3.04
CA PRO A 44 19.96 3.46 4.51
C PRO A 44 19.65 4.89 4.99
N GLY A 45 19.62 5.87 4.10
CA GLY A 45 19.20 7.25 4.38
C GLY A 45 17.69 7.47 4.42
N VAL A 46 16.88 6.46 4.08
CA VAL A 46 15.41 6.52 4.15
C VAL A 46 14.93 5.75 5.36
N THR A 47 14.29 6.45 6.29
CA THR A 47 13.73 5.85 7.52
C THR A 47 12.24 5.55 7.38
N SER A 48 11.73 4.64 8.20
CA SER A 48 10.28 4.39 8.30
C SER A 48 9.49 5.66 8.66
N ASP A 49 10.07 6.56 9.45
CA ASP A 49 9.46 7.84 9.80
C ASP A 49 9.35 8.78 8.60
N MET A 50 10.36 8.83 7.73
CA MET A 50 10.27 9.57 6.48
C MET A 50 9.15 8.99 5.60
N VAL A 51 9.03 7.67 5.51
CA VAL A 51 7.97 6.99 4.73
C VAL A 51 6.58 7.31 5.31
N ASN A 52 6.44 7.25 6.64
CA ASN A 52 5.23 7.68 7.35
C ASN A 52 4.87 9.13 7.02
N GLN A 53 5.87 10.02 7.07
CA GLN A 53 5.69 11.44 6.84
C GLN A 53 5.28 11.72 5.39
N ALA A 54 5.93 11.07 4.41
CA ALA A 54 5.59 11.16 3.00
C ALA A 54 4.14 10.74 2.72
N ALA A 55 3.70 9.63 3.32
CA ALA A 55 2.32 9.16 3.22
C ALA A 55 1.32 10.16 3.83
N LYS A 56 1.61 10.63 5.04
CA LYS A 56 0.76 11.58 5.78
C LYS A 56 0.62 12.92 5.05
N GLU A 57 1.72 13.45 4.52
CA GLU A 57 1.75 14.74 3.82
C GLU A 57 1.34 14.63 2.35
N GLY A 58 1.21 13.41 1.81
CA GLY A 58 1.02 13.19 0.38
C GLY A 58 2.19 13.71 -0.46
N ASN A 59 3.40 13.76 0.12
CA ASN A 59 4.57 14.38 -0.47
C ASN A 59 5.68 13.34 -0.70
N PRO A 60 5.83 12.83 -1.94
CA PRO A 60 6.83 11.81 -2.27
C PRO A 60 8.27 12.33 -2.22
N ASN A 61 8.48 13.66 -2.26
CA ASN A 61 9.82 14.26 -2.31
C ASN A 61 10.56 14.19 -0.97
N ILE A 62 9.87 13.81 0.11
CA ILE A 62 10.50 13.48 1.40
C ILE A 62 11.38 12.24 1.29
N ILE A 63 11.07 11.36 0.32
CA ILE A 63 11.76 10.11 0.09
C ILE A 63 12.70 10.23 -1.09
N HIS A 64 13.90 9.66 -0.96
CA HIS A 64 14.85 9.59 -2.07
C HIS A 64 14.19 8.93 -3.30
N PRO A 65 14.25 9.52 -4.51
CA PRO A 65 13.54 9.00 -5.67
C PRO A 65 13.82 7.53 -5.98
N CYS A 66 15.08 7.10 -5.81
CA CYS A 66 15.46 5.70 -6.07
C CYS A 66 14.92 4.72 -5.03
N PHE A 67 14.58 5.17 -3.81
CA PHE A 67 13.86 4.32 -2.86
C PHE A 67 12.44 4.03 -3.36
N ASN A 68 11.72 5.06 -3.86
CA ASN A 68 10.42 4.85 -4.49
C ASN A 68 10.56 3.90 -5.71
N GLY A 69 11.58 4.11 -6.55
CA GLY A 69 11.91 3.23 -7.67
C GLY A 69 12.12 1.77 -7.24
N CYS A 70 12.91 1.55 -6.19
CA CYS A 70 13.16 0.24 -5.61
C CYS A 70 11.85 -0.46 -5.18
N VAL A 71 11.01 0.23 -4.41
CA VAL A 71 9.76 -0.34 -3.90
C VAL A 71 8.84 -0.73 -5.07
N PHE A 72 8.65 0.17 -6.06
CA PHE A 72 7.77 -0.10 -7.19
C PHE A 72 8.34 -1.13 -8.18
N LYS A 73 9.66 -1.27 -8.30
CA LYS A 73 10.30 -2.37 -9.03
C LYS A 73 10.06 -3.71 -8.34
N LYS A 74 10.35 -3.81 -7.04
CA LYS A 74 10.13 -5.06 -6.28
C LYS A 74 8.64 -5.43 -6.18
N ALA A 75 7.75 -4.43 -6.18
CA ALA A 75 6.30 -4.64 -6.26
C ALA A 75 5.82 -5.04 -7.67
N GLY A 76 6.69 -4.98 -8.70
CA GLY A 76 6.39 -5.39 -10.07
C GLY A 76 5.59 -4.36 -10.89
N PHE A 77 5.62 -3.09 -10.49
CA PHE A 77 5.00 -1.98 -11.24
C PHE A 77 5.95 -1.41 -12.29
N ILE A 78 7.26 -1.49 -12.04
CA ILE A 78 8.31 -1.06 -12.95
C ILE A 78 9.07 -2.30 -13.42
N ASN A 79 9.22 -2.47 -14.73
CA ASN A 79 9.97 -3.58 -15.32
C ASN A 79 11.49 -3.33 -15.30
N GLU A 80 12.28 -4.30 -15.78
CA GLU A 80 13.76 -4.19 -15.83
C GLU A 80 14.26 -3.03 -16.70
N LYS A 81 13.46 -2.58 -17.67
CA LYS A 81 13.76 -1.43 -18.53
C LYS A 81 13.42 -0.09 -17.89
N GLY A 82 12.99 -0.07 -16.62
CA GLY A 82 12.57 1.14 -15.93
C GLY A 82 11.21 1.68 -16.40
N GLU A 83 10.41 0.88 -17.09
CA GLU A 83 9.10 1.27 -17.63
C GLU A 83 7.96 0.81 -16.73
N TYR A 84 6.85 1.56 -16.73
CA TYR A 84 5.64 1.13 -16.04
C TYR A 84 4.98 -0.04 -16.78
N ASP A 85 4.89 -1.20 -16.14
CA ASP A 85 4.21 -2.38 -16.69
C ASP A 85 2.87 -2.58 -15.99
N THR A 86 1.79 -2.14 -16.64
CA THR A 86 0.44 -2.23 -16.10
C THR A 86 -0.01 -3.68 -15.88
N ASN A 87 0.39 -4.61 -16.74
CA ASN A 87 -0.05 -6.01 -16.63
C ASN A 87 0.63 -6.67 -15.43
N SER A 88 1.93 -6.46 -15.28
CA SER A 88 2.68 -6.92 -14.11
C SER A 88 2.21 -6.23 -12.83
N ALA A 89 1.95 -4.92 -12.87
CA ALA A 89 1.42 -4.17 -11.74
C ALA A 89 0.10 -4.76 -11.23
N LEU A 90 -0.88 -4.98 -12.12
CA LEU A 90 -2.18 -5.55 -11.73
C LEU A 90 -2.06 -6.98 -11.20
N THR A 91 -1.20 -7.79 -11.83
CA THR A 91 -0.93 -9.17 -11.40
C THR A 91 -0.31 -9.22 -10.01
N ASN A 92 0.69 -8.37 -9.74
CA ASN A 92 1.36 -8.34 -8.45
C ASN A 92 0.53 -7.64 -7.37
N LEU A 93 -0.22 -6.59 -7.72
CA LEU A 93 -1.16 -5.94 -6.82
C LEU A 93 -2.19 -6.94 -6.26
N ARG A 94 -2.67 -7.87 -7.10
CA ARG A 94 -3.58 -8.95 -6.65
C ARG A 94 -2.93 -9.91 -5.64
N LYS A 95 -1.60 -10.07 -5.69
CA LYS A 95 -0.86 -10.88 -4.70
C LYS A 95 -0.66 -10.12 -3.39
N LEU A 96 -0.51 -8.79 -3.46
CA LEU A 96 -0.31 -7.92 -2.30
C LEU A 96 -1.61 -7.63 -1.55
N VAL A 97 -2.75 -7.64 -2.24
CA VAL A 97 -4.06 -7.24 -1.69
C VAL A 97 -5.10 -8.31 -1.95
N THR A 98 -5.52 -9.00 -0.90
CA THR A 98 -6.51 -10.08 -0.94
C THR A 98 -7.95 -9.59 -0.84
N HIS A 99 -8.17 -8.39 -0.31
CA HIS A 99 -9.50 -7.81 -0.19
C HIS A 99 -9.99 -7.23 -1.52
N GLU A 100 -11.12 -7.72 -2.02
CA GLU A 100 -11.64 -7.40 -3.37
C GLU A 100 -11.87 -5.91 -3.61
N GLU A 101 -12.52 -5.23 -2.67
CA GLU A 101 -12.83 -3.81 -2.86
C GLU A 101 -11.57 -2.94 -2.88
N GLN A 102 -10.60 -3.31 -2.05
CA GLN A 102 -9.32 -2.61 -1.95
C GLN A 102 -8.50 -2.85 -3.21
N TYR A 103 -8.45 -4.10 -3.70
CA TYR A 103 -7.85 -4.43 -4.99
C TYR A 103 -8.49 -3.64 -6.12
N ARG A 104 -9.83 -3.57 -6.20
CA ARG A 104 -10.53 -2.83 -7.27
C ARG A 104 -10.12 -1.35 -7.29
N LYS A 105 -10.11 -0.69 -6.12
CA LYS A 105 -9.71 0.72 -5.98
C LYS A 105 -8.25 0.93 -6.38
N LEU A 106 -7.34 0.10 -5.87
CA LEU A 106 -5.91 0.19 -6.20
C LEU A 106 -5.63 -0.15 -7.67
N ALA A 107 -6.37 -1.08 -8.27
CA ALA A 107 -6.24 -1.43 -9.68
C ALA A 107 -6.72 -0.30 -10.60
N GLU A 108 -7.72 0.46 -10.17
CA GLU A 108 -8.14 1.68 -10.86
C GLU A 108 -7.04 2.74 -10.78
N ILE A 109 -6.51 3.01 -9.58
CA ILE A 109 -5.41 3.96 -9.37
C ILE A 109 -4.17 3.55 -10.18
N ALA A 110 -3.78 2.27 -10.14
CA ALA A 110 -2.67 1.74 -10.91
C ALA A 110 -2.84 1.94 -12.42
N ARG A 111 -4.08 1.96 -12.95
CA ARG A 111 -4.33 2.30 -14.35
C ARG A 111 -4.26 3.80 -14.59
N GLN A 112 -4.79 4.62 -13.70
CA GLN A 112 -4.73 6.09 -13.80
C GLN A 112 -3.27 6.60 -13.75
N CYS A 113 -2.44 5.99 -12.89
CA CYS A 113 -1.02 6.32 -12.75
C CYS A 113 -0.15 5.82 -13.92
N THR A 114 -0.71 5.13 -14.92
CA THR A 114 0.03 4.81 -16.16
C THR A 114 0.37 6.04 -16.99
N SER A 115 -0.32 7.17 -16.76
CA SER A 115 -0.03 8.48 -17.37
C SER A 115 1.38 8.98 -17.03
N VAL A 116 2.05 8.40 -16.03
CA VAL A 116 3.45 8.63 -15.63
C VAL A 116 4.47 8.12 -16.67
N LYS A 117 4.04 7.71 -17.87
CA LYS A 117 4.88 7.18 -18.98
C LYS A 117 5.87 8.18 -19.59
N ASP A 118 5.89 9.41 -19.12
CA ASP A 118 6.84 10.44 -19.53
C ASP A 118 8.30 9.95 -19.55
N THR A 119 9.09 10.62 -20.39
CA THR A 119 10.54 10.48 -20.44
C THR A 119 11.13 10.82 -19.07
N VAL A 120 12.02 9.94 -18.61
CA VAL A 120 12.81 10.08 -17.39
C VAL A 120 14.28 10.17 -17.75
N THR A 121 15.09 10.85 -16.94
CA THR A 121 16.53 11.04 -17.26
C THR A 121 17.41 9.90 -16.78
N ASP A 122 16.92 9.10 -15.85
CA ASP A 122 17.63 8.00 -15.19
C ASP A 122 17.39 6.62 -15.85
N GLY A 123 16.59 6.59 -16.92
CA GLY A 123 16.36 5.41 -17.77
C GLY A 123 15.94 4.18 -16.97
N GLU A 124 16.72 3.10 -17.11
CA GLU A 124 16.44 1.81 -16.47
C GLU A 124 16.53 1.85 -14.94
N ALA A 125 17.18 2.86 -14.34
CA ALA A 125 17.24 3.00 -12.88
C ALA A 125 15.84 3.14 -12.28
N GLY A 126 14.91 3.81 -12.99
CA GLY A 126 13.49 3.89 -12.64
C GLY A 126 13.19 4.67 -11.34
N CYS A 127 14.14 5.45 -10.84
CA CYS A 127 14.00 6.30 -9.66
C CYS A 127 12.98 7.41 -9.89
N GLU A 128 13.11 8.17 -10.99
CA GLU A 128 12.17 9.24 -11.32
C GLU A 128 10.77 8.68 -11.54
N ARG A 129 10.67 7.56 -12.27
CA ARG A 129 9.38 6.92 -12.54
C ARG A 129 8.75 6.43 -11.24
N GLY A 130 9.52 5.78 -10.37
CA GLY A 130 9.06 5.38 -9.03
C GLY A 130 8.55 6.55 -8.21
N ALA A 131 9.27 7.69 -8.19
CA ALA A 131 8.84 8.89 -7.50
C ALA A 131 7.52 9.44 -8.06
N ARG A 132 7.34 9.47 -9.38
CA ARG A 132 6.11 9.92 -10.03
C ARG A 132 4.93 8.97 -9.79
N ILE A 133 5.16 7.65 -9.76
CA ILE A 133 4.14 6.66 -9.38
C ILE A 133 3.74 6.89 -7.92
N SER A 134 4.71 7.04 -7.01
CA SER A 134 4.48 7.37 -5.60
C SER A 134 3.61 8.62 -5.46
N ALA A 135 3.97 9.70 -6.18
CA ALA A 135 3.18 10.93 -6.22
C ALA A 135 1.72 10.69 -6.62
N CYS A 136 1.51 9.92 -7.69
CA CYS A 136 0.18 9.63 -8.20
C CYS A 136 -0.66 8.81 -7.20
N PHE A 137 -0.07 7.81 -6.53
CA PHE A 137 -0.76 7.06 -5.47
C PHE A 137 -1.09 7.94 -4.27
N LEU A 138 -0.16 8.81 -3.86
CA LEU A 138 -0.36 9.74 -2.74
C LEU A 138 -1.45 10.78 -3.00
N GLN A 139 -1.64 11.20 -4.25
CA GLN A 139 -2.79 12.05 -4.64
C GLN A 139 -4.14 11.33 -4.42
N GLN A 140 -4.13 10.00 -4.35
CA GLN A 140 -5.32 9.16 -4.17
C GLN A 140 -5.46 8.64 -2.73
N LYS A 141 -4.66 9.13 -1.77
CA LYS A 141 -4.64 8.67 -0.37
C LYS A 141 -5.98 8.72 0.37
N ASP A 142 -6.93 9.52 -0.10
CA ASP A 142 -8.27 9.60 0.49
C ASP A 142 -9.24 8.58 -0.17
N ASN A 143 -8.90 8.08 -1.36
CA ASN A 143 -9.66 7.06 -2.11
C ASN A 143 -9.21 5.63 -1.78
N VAL A 144 -8.01 5.47 -1.24
CA VAL A 144 -7.43 4.21 -0.75
C VAL A 144 -6.77 4.45 0.59
N SER A 145 -7.01 3.59 1.58
CA SER A 145 -6.33 3.66 2.87
C SER A 145 -4.85 3.34 2.66
N LEU A 146 -4.06 4.41 2.48
CA LEU A 146 -2.60 4.45 2.35
C LEU A 146 -1.96 4.90 3.66
#